data_AF-A0A067SXK6-F1
#
_entry.id   AF-A0A067SXK6-F1
#
_cell.length_a   1.000
_cell.length_b   1.000
_cell.length_c   1.000
_cell.angle_alpha   90.00
_cell.angle_beta   90.00
_cell.angle_gamma   90.00
#
_symmetry.space_group_name_H-M   'P 1'
#
loop_
_entity.id
_entity.type
_entity.pdbx_description
1 polymer ?
#
loop_
_entity_poly.entity_id
_entity_poly.type
_entity_poly.pdbx_seq_one_letter_code
_entity_poly.pdbx_strand_id
1 'polypeptide(L)'
;MPPIWTKEKKPTENVIPVVSHPLSTRDELMSDDLSYQSDAASESSNSSSNTDERSYGCAYLRTIQSQMQEYPTTSGEYLDAIFTHREILFSYPPAHEECARAFSDIAYLLEKRAWRADREADSEAVTAFRHEAWLIASSLAPVKIQPKDSTPNTGPAPFVCIMPMM
;
A
#
# COMPACT_ATOMS: atom_id res chain seq x y z
N MET A 1 -34.56 -53.89 13.38
CA MET A 1 -34.46 -53.43 11.98
C MET A 1 -34.00 -51.98 12.00
N PRO A 2 -33.16 -51.49 11.07
CA PRO A 2 -31.82 -51.92 10.60
C PRO A 2 -30.77 -50.77 10.86
N PRO A 3 -29.60 -50.64 10.19
CA PRO A 3 -28.74 -51.62 9.51
C PRO A 3 -27.27 -51.67 10.02
N ILE A 4 -26.55 -52.62 9.42
CA ILE A 4 -25.15 -53.03 9.51
C ILE A 4 -24.29 -52.30 8.45
N TRP A 5 -23.09 -51.86 8.85
CA TRP A 5 -21.78 -51.79 8.14
C TRP A 5 -21.70 -51.45 6.64
N THR A 6 -20.90 -50.43 6.28
CA THR A 6 -19.84 -50.53 5.24
C THR A 6 -18.64 -49.61 5.56
N LYS A 7 -17.44 -50.20 5.50
CA LYS A 7 -16.14 -49.52 5.38
C LYS A 7 -15.78 -49.48 3.90
N GLU A 8 -15.48 -48.31 3.33
CA GLU A 8 -14.83 -48.14 2.03
C GLU A 8 -13.63 -47.19 2.23
N LYS A 9 -12.39 -47.69 2.21
CA LYS A 9 -11.49 -47.94 1.05
C LYS A 9 -11.01 -46.66 0.36
N LYS A 10 -9.79 -46.24 0.74
CA LYS A 10 -8.89 -45.33 0.00
C LYS A 10 -8.63 -45.86 -1.42
N PRO A 11 -8.59 -44.97 -2.44
CA PRO A 11 -7.87 -45.24 -3.67
C PRO A 11 -6.51 -44.52 -3.68
N THR A 12 -5.49 -45.36 -3.58
CA THR A 12 -4.20 -45.41 -4.27
C THR A 12 -3.93 -44.35 -5.36
N GLU A 13 -2.90 -43.54 -5.11
CA GLU A 13 -1.69 -43.35 -5.92
C GLU A 13 -1.79 -43.70 -7.42
N ASN A 14 -1.62 -42.68 -8.27
CA ASN A 14 -1.31 -42.87 -9.69
C ASN A 14 -0.02 -42.10 -10.01
N VAL A 15 1.03 -42.88 -10.23
CA VAL A 15 2.35 -42.49 -10.74
C VAL A 15 2.34 -42.62 -12.27
N ILE A 16 3.34 -42.03 -12.92
CA ILE A 16 3.91 -42.30 -14.27
C ILE A 16 3.48 -41.27 -15.34
N PRO A 17 4.33 -40.85 -16.31
CA PRO A 17 5.80 -40.87 -16.42
C PRO A 17 6.45 -39.50 -16.74
N VAL A 18 7.76 -39.44 -16.46
CA VAL A 18 8.76 -38.55 -17.06
C VAL A 18 8.81 -38.72 -18.58
N VAL A 19 8.76 -37.62 -19.33
CA VAL A 19 9.19 -37.56 -20.73
C VAL A 19 10.41 -36.62 -20.80
N SER A 20 11.56 -37.20 -21.14
CA SER A 20 12.80 -36.50 -21.49
C SER A 20 12.98 -36.60 -22.99
N HIS A 21 13.30 -35.50 -23.67
CA HIS A 21 13.79 -35.43 -25.06
C HIS A 21 14.46 -34.04 -25.29
N PRO A 22 15.38 -33.89 -26.27
CA PRO A 22 16.81 -33.81 -26.00
C PRO A 22 17.46 -32.47 -26.42
N LEU A 23 18.74 -32.35 -26.04
CA LEU A 23 19.74 -31.38 -26.48
C LEU A 23 19.69 -31.07 -27.98
N SER A 24 19.79 -29.78 -28.33
CA SER A 24 20.31 -29.31 -29.61
C SER A 24 21.45 -28.33 -29.34
N THR A 25 22.66 -28.75 -29.69
CA THR A 25 23.93 -28.03 -29.76
C THR A 25 24.07 -27.21 -31.05
N ARG A 26 25.04 -26.27 -31.06
CA ARG A 26 25.60 -25.42 -32.16
C ARG A 26 25.02 -24.00 -32.22
N ASP A 27 25.77 -22.91 -32.37
CA ASP A 27 27.21 -22.60 -32.53
C ASP A 27 27.37 -21.13 -32.05
N GLU A 28 28.38 -20.79 -31.25
CA GLU A 28 29.56 -20.05 -31.70
C GLU A 28 29.26 -18.68 -32.36
N LEU A 29 29.46 -17.58 -31.62
CA LEU A 29 29.99 -16.36 -32.21
C LEU A 29 30.84 -15.59 -31.18
N MET A 30 32.12 -15.46 -31.53
CA MET A 30 33.11 -14.58 -30.93
C MET A 30 32.67 -13.12 -31.01
N SER A 31 32.91 -12.33 -29.96
CA SER A 31 33.22 -10.91 -30.12
C SER A 31 34.01 -10.42 -28.93
N ASP A 32 35.28 -10.15 -29.21
CA ASP A 32 36.29 -9.57 -28.35
C ASP A 32 35.91 -8.19 -27.79
N ASP A 33 36.34 -7.99 -26.55
CA ASP A 33 36.95 -6.78 -25.99
C ASP A 33 36.68 -5.43 -26.68
N LEU A 34 35.85 -4.62 -26.03
CA LEU A 34 36.04 -3.16 -26.03
C LEU A 34 35.92 -2.65 -24.60
N SER A 35 37.07 -2.65 -23.92
CA SER A 35 37.47 -1.59 -23.00
C SER A 35 37.00 -0.21 -23.49
N TYR A 36 35.92 0.30 -22.90
CA TYR A 36 35.64 1.73 -22.87
C TYR A 36 35.55 2.16 -21.41
N GLN A 37 36.70 2.56 -20.87
CA GLN A 37 36.79 3.36 -19.66
C GLN A 37 36.08 4.68 -19.93
N SER A 38 34.85 4.80 -19.44
CA SER A 38 34.20 6.09 -19.27
C SER A 38 34.53 6.61 -17.87
N ASP A 39 35.64 7.34 -17.77
CA ASP A 39 35.86 8.29 -16.68
C ASP A 39 34.87 9.43 -16.81
N ALA A 40 33.68 9.23 -16.27
CA ALA A 40 32.83 10.30 -15.79
C ALA A 40 32.61 10.03 -14.31
N ALA A 41 33.57 10.47 -13.50
CA ALA A 41 33.38 10.67 -12.06
C ALA A 41 32.32 11.76 -11.88
N SER A 42 31.05 11.39 -12.07
CA SER A 42 29.95 12.06 -11.39
C SER A 42 30.15 11.74 -9.92
N GLU A 43 30.65 12.73 -9.20
CA GLU A 43 30.60 12.81 -7.75
C GLU A 43 29.13 12.75 -7.34
N SER A 44 28.60 11.53 -7.31
CA SER A 44 27.34 11.23 -6.66
C SER A 44 27.65 11.49 -5.21
N SER A 45 27.18 12.64 -4.72
CA SER A 45 27.15 12.92 -3.31
C SER A 45 26.39 11.76 -2.68
N ASN A 46 27.13 10.79 -2.14
CA ASN A 46 26.64 9.83 -1.17
C ASN A 46 26.38 10.65 0.09
N SER A 47 25.35 11.49 0.05
CA SER A 47 24.65 11.87 1.25
C SER A 47 24.12 10.55 1.79
N SER A 48 24.89 9.96 2.70
CA SER A 48 24.40 9.06 3.73
C SER A 48 23.36 9.83 4.54
N SER A 49 22.21 10.14 3.93
CA SER A 49 21.00 10.26 4.68
C SER A 49 20.84 8.88 5.28
N ASN A 50 20.94 8.78 6.60
CA ASN A 50 20.32 7.68 7.31
C ASN A 50 19.01 7.41 6.57
N THR A 51 18.84 6.20 6.05
CA THR A 51 17.54 5.75 5.61
C THR A 51 16.71 5.56 6.88
N ASP A 52 16.47 6.65 7.62
CA ASP A 52 15.11 6.97 8.02
C ASP A 52 14.36 7.14 6.70
N GLU A 53 14.03 5.99 6.11
CA GLU A 53 13.10 5.83 5.02
C GLU A 53 11.90 6.68 5.43
N ARG A 54 11.77 7.89 4.85
CA ARG A 54 10.89 8.93 5.39
C ARG A 54 9.46 8.41 5.38
N SER A 55 9.02 7.89 6.53
CA SER A 55 7.69 7.35 6.72
C SER A 55 6.69 8.50 6.75
N TYR A 56 5.85 8.55 5.72
CA TYR A 56 4.79 9.56 5.59
C TYR A 56 3.61 9.26 6.52
N GLY A 57 2.78 10.27 6.77
CA GLY A 57 1.52 10.13 7.49
C GLY A 57 1.62 10.38 8.99
N CYS A 58 0.49 10.20 9.69
CA CYS A 58 0.41 10.44 11.12
C CYS A 58 1.19 9.38 11.93
N ALA A 59 1.45 9.67 13.21
CA ALA A 59 2.23 8.80 14.09
C ALA A 59 1.69 7.35 14.16
N TYR A 60 0.36 7.20 14.05
CA TYR A 60 -0.29 5.91 13.99
C TYR A 60 0.12 5.10 12.74
N LEU A 61 0.04 5.70 11.55
CA LEU A 61 0.41 5.03 10.30
C LEU A 61 1.91 4.74 10.21
N ARG A 62 2.77 5.61 10.75
CA ARG A 62 4.21 5.33 10.84
C ARG A 62 4.50 4.09 11.69
N THR A 63 3.76 3.92 12.80
CA THR A 63 3.84 2.71 13.62
C THR A 63 3.45 1.47 12.81
N ILE A 64 2.36 1.53 12.05
CA ILE A 64 1.94 0.42 11.16
C ILE A 64 3.02 0.11 10.13
N GLN A 65 3.59 1.14 9.50
CA GLN A 65 4.66 0.98 8.50
C GLN A 65 5.89 0.25 9.08
N SER A 66 6.25 0.51 10.34
CA SER A 66 7.40 -0.14 10.99
C SER A 66 7.22 -1.65 11.19
N GLN A 67 5.98 -2.12 11.33
CA GLN A 67 5.65 -3.53 11.56
C GLN A 67 5.19 -4.26 10.30
N MET A 68 5.37 -3.66 9.12
CA MET A 68 4.83 -4.21 7.88
C MET A 68 5.27 -5.66 7.67
N GLN A 69 6.54 -6.01 7.83
CA GLN A 69 7.01 -7.37 7.54
C GLN A 69 6.20 -8.50 8.23
N GLU A 70 5.64 -8.23 9.41
CA GLU A 70 4.85 -9.16 10.22
C GLU A 70 3.38 -8.77 10.34
N TYR A 71 2.97 -7.70 9.66
CA TYR A 71 1.63 -7.14 9.78
C TYR A 71 0.56 -8.16 9.36
N PRO A 72 -0.38 -8.49 10.27
CA PRO A 72 -1.42 -9.47 10.00
C PRO A 72 -2.53 -8.85 9.14
N THR A 73 -2.97 -9.60 8.13
CA THR A 73 -4.07 -9.22 7.23
C THR A 73 -5.20 -10.24 7.25
N THR A 74 -4.94 -11.43 7.80
CA THR A 74 -5.94 -12.48 8.03
C THR A 74 -7.05 -11.94 8.95
N SER A 75 -8.27 -12.44 8.80
CA SER A 75 -9.43 -12.06 9.63
C SER A 75 -9.84 -10.58 9.63
N GLY A 76 -9.31 -9.76 8.73
CA GLY A 76 -9.74 -8.36 8.59
C GLY A 76 -9.08 -7.39 9.59
N GLU A 77 -7.96 -7.77 10.21
CA GLU A 77 -7.26 -6.93 11.20
C GLU A 77 -6.78 -5.58 10.62
N TYR A 78 -6.55 -5.51 9.30
CA TYR A 78 -6.26 -4.27 8.60
C TYR A 78 -7.43 -3.26 8.63
N LEU A 79 -8.67 -3.73 8.84
CA LEU A 79 -9.84 -2.85 8.97
C LEU A 79 -9.79 -2.05 10.26
N ASP A 80 -9.29 -2.64 11.35
CA ASP A 80 -9.11 -1.92 12.62
C ASP A 80 -8.15 -0.75 12.44
N ALA A 81 -7.10 -0.92 11.62
CA ALA A 81 -6.21 0.17 11.27
C ALA A 81 -6.89 1.30 10.49
N ILE A 82 -7.74 0.94 9.53
CA ILE A 82 -8.51 1.93 8.76
C ILE A 82 -9.49 2.67 9.67
N PHE A 83 -10.25 1.97 10.51
CA PHE A 83 -11.23 2.59 11.39
C PHE A 83 -10.57 3.45 12.48
N THR A 84 -9.50 2.96 13.10
CA THR A 84 -8.73 3.74 14.08
C THR A 84 -8.16 5.00 13.43
N HIS A 85 -7.60 4.89 12.22
CA HIS A 85 -7.12 6.05 11.47
C HIS A 85 -8.25 7.08 11.20
N ARG A 86 -9.44 6.62 10.82
CA ARG A 86 -10.57 7.53 10.58
C ARG A 86 -10.98 8.27 11.84
N GLU A 87 -11.02 7.59 12.98
CA GLU A 87 -11.36 8.22 14.27
C GLU A 87 -10.38 9.33 14.66
N ILE A 88 -9.07 9.07 14.54
CA ILE A 88 -8.05 10.09 14.81
C ILE A 88 -8.05 11.22 13.76
N LEU A 89 -8.36 10.91 12.51
CA LEU A 89 -8.49 11.90 11.43
C LEU A 89 -9.64 12.86 11.73
N PHE A 90 -10.81 12.35 12.11
CA PHE A 90 -11.97 13.20 12.45
C PHE A 90 -11.70 14.07 13.68
N SER A 91 -10.86 13.61 14.60
CA SER A 91 -10.51 14.36 15.81
C SER A 91 -9.58 15.55 15.49
N TYR A 92 -8.62 15.39 14.57
CA TYR A 92 -7.70 16.47 14.18
C TYR A 92 -7.23 16.34 12.72
N PRO A 93 -8.03 16.79 11.73
CA PRO A 93 -7.70 16.67 10.30
C PRO A 93 -6.37 17.29 9.86
N PRO A 94 -5.93 18.47 10.38
CA PRO A 94 -4.68 19.11 9.94
C PRO A 94 -3.42 18.26 10.15
N ALA A 95 -3.42 17.29 11.08
CA ALA A 95 -2.26 16.40 11.28
C ALA A 95 -2.15 15.26 10.25
N HIS A 96 -3.04 15.18 9.26
CA HIS A 96 -3.20 14.02 8.39
C HIS A 96 -3.00 14.33 6.89
N GLU A 97 -2.35 15.46 6.55
CA GLU A 97 -2.09 15.86 5.16
C GLU A 97 -1.30 14.81 4.35
N GLU A 98 -0.39 14.09 5.01
CA GLU A 98 0.44 13.06 4.39
C GLU A 98 -0.15 11.64 4.48
N CYS A 99 -1.31 11.45 5.11
CA CYS A 99 -1.87 10.11 5.35
C CYS A 99 -2.30 9.40 4.07
N ALA A 100 -2.78 10.14 3.06
CA ALA A 100 -3.10 9.55 1.75
C ALA A 100 -1.88 8.87 1.12
N ARG A 101 -0.70 9.48 1.24
CA ARG A 101 0.57 8.90 0.76
C ARG A 101 0.97 7.70 1.60
N ALA A 102 0.88 7.82 2.93
CA ALA A 102 1.22 6.74 3.85
C ALA A 102 0.42 5.45 3.60
N PHE A 103 -0.90 5.57 3.35
CA PHE A 103 -1.74 4.43 2.98
C PHE A 103 -1.39 3.82 1.63
N SER A 104 -1.01 4.66 0.66
CA SER A 104 -0.53 4.19 -0.64
C SER A 104 0.76 3.38 -0.50
N ASP A 105 1.67 3.84 0.37
CA ASP A 105 2.92 3.15 0.67
C ASP A 105 2.66 1.83 1.42
N ILE A 106 1.73 1.79 2.39
CA ILE A 106 1.30 0.55 3.06
C ILE A 106 0.76 -0.45 2.04
N ALA A 107 -0.14 -0.02 1.15
CA ALA A 107 -0.68 -0.87 0.10
C ALA A 107 0.43 -1.42 -0.82
N TYR A 108 1.40 -0.59 -1.18
CA TYR A 108 2.54 -1.01 -1.99
C TYR A 108 3.43 -2.05 -1.28
N LEU A 109 3.68 -1.87 0.02
CA LEU A 109 4.45 -2.81 0.83
C LEU A 109 3.74 -4.15 1.00
N LEU A 110 2.40 -4.16 1.06
CA LEU A 110 1.62 -5.39 1.04
C LEU A 110 1.65 -6.09 -0.32
N GLU A 111 1.48 -5.33 -1.40
CA GLU A 111 1.46 -5.87 -2.76
C GLU A 111 2.80 -6.54 -3.15
N LYS A 112 3.91 -6.01 -2.65
CA LYS A 112 5.26 -6.57 -2.88
C LYS A 112 5.62 -7.76 -2.02
N ARG A 113 4.80 -8.07 -1.02
CA ARG A 113 5.10 -9.11 -0.04
C ARG A 113 5.05 -10.47 -0.71
N ALA A 114 6.00 -11.35 -0.34
CA ALA A 114 5.98 -12.71 -0.82
C ALA A 114 4.69 -13.42 -0.36
N TRP A 115 4.00 -14.05 -1.31
CA TRP A 115 2.79 -14.81 -1.05
C TRP A 115 3.04 -15.91 0.00
N ARG A 116 2.08 -16.07 0.91
CA ARG A 116 2.00 -17.18 1.86
C ARG A 116 0.53 -17.51 2.12
N ALA A 117 0.26 -18.75 2.53
CA ALA A 117 -1.10 -19.22 2.78
C ALA A 117 -1.83 -18.47 3.92
N ASP A 118 -1.10 -17.95 4.91
CA ASP A 118 -1.62 -17.11 5.99
C ASP A 118 -1.93 -15.66 5.53
N ARG A 119 -1.53 -15.29 4.32
CA ARG A 119 -1.56 -13.91 3.78
C ARG A 119 -2.45 -13.75 2.55
N GLU A 120 -3.40 -14.66 2.34
CA GLU A 120 -4.33 -14.59 1.20
C GLU A 120 -5.13 -13.27 1.18
N ALA A 121 -5.37 -12.70 2.36
CA ALA A 121 -6.08 -11.43 2.55
C ALA A 121 -5.24 -10.17 2.20
N ASP A 122 -3.95 -10.30 1.86
CA ASP A 122 -3.12 -9.15 1.47
C ASP A 122 -3.72 -8.40 0.27
N SER A 123 -4.33 -9.12 -0.69
CA SER A 123 -4.98 -8.53 -1.86
C SER A 123 -6.20 -7.65 -1.50
N GLU A 124 -7.00 -8.10 -0.53
CA GLU A 124 -8.13 -7.35 0.01
C GLU A 124 -7.65 -6.13 0.79
N ALA A 125 -6.64 -6.30 1.66
CA ALA A 125 -6.03 -5.22 2.43
C ALA A 125 -5.42 -4.14 1.53
N VAL A 126 -4.70 -4.52 0.46
CA VAL A 126 -4.16 -3.59 -0.56
C VAL A 126 -5.27 -2.73 -1.14
N THR A 127 -6.38 -3.36 -1.52
CA THR A 127 -7.53 -2.66 -2.11
C THR A 127 -8.16 -1.69 -1.10
N ALA A 128 -8.34 -2.13 0.14
CA ALA A 128 -8.88 -1.31 1.22
C ALA A 128 -8.01 -0.09 1.53
N PHE A 129 -6.69 -0.26 1.63
CA PHE A 129 -5.76 0.84 1.88
C PHE A 129 -5.67 1.83 0.71
N ARG A 130 -5.70 1.35 -0.54
CA ARG A 130 -5.79 2.23 -1.72
C ARG A 130 -7.08 3.05 -1.73
N HIS A 131 -8.19 2.42 -1.38
CA HIS A 131 -9.48 3.11 -1.27
C HIS A 131 -9.45 4.17 -0.17
N GLU A 132 -8.87 3.87 0.99
CA GLU A 132 -8.71 4.84 2.09
C GLU A 132 -7.82 6.02 1.69
N ALA A 133 -6.70 5.75 1.00
CA ALA A 133 -5.85 6.81 0.46
C ALA A 133 -6.62 7.79 -0.44
N TRP A 134 -7.49 7.27 -1.31
CA TRP A 134 -8.34 8.08 -2.17
C TRP A 134 -9.38 8.90 -1.38
N LEU A 135 -10.00 8.34 -0.35
CA LEU A 135 -10.94 9.05 0.51
C LEU A 135 -10.28 10.21 1.26
N ILE A 136 -9.07 10.02 1.76
CA ILE A 136 -8.32 11.09 2.44
C ILE A 136 -7.93 12.18 1.44
N ALA A 137 -7.40 11.81 0.28
CA ALA A 137 -7.01 12.77 -0.74
C ALA A 137 -8.20 13.60 -1.25
N SER A 138 -9.38 13.00 -1.35
CA SER A 138 -10.59 13.71 -1.78
C SER A 138 -11.21 14.58 -0.68
N SER A 139 -11.11 14.19 0.60
CA SER A 139 -11.65 14.95 1.72
C SER A 139 -10.76 16.12 2.16
N LEU A 140 -9.44 16.01 2.01
CA LEU A 140 -8.47 17.06 2.36
C LEU A 140 -8.11 17.97 1.18
N ALA A 141 -8.62 17.69 -0.03
CA ALA A 141 -8.33 18.52 -1.19
C ALA A 141 -8.82 19.96 -0.96
N PRO A 142 -7.95 20.98 -1.12
CA PRO A 142 -8.37 22.36 -0.99
C PRO A 142 -9.40 22.69 -2.07
N VAL A 143 -10.53 23.27 -1.65
CA VAL A 143 -11.51 23.83 -2.57
C VAL A 143 -10.79 24.92 -3.38
N LYS A 144 -10.66 24.72 -4.69
CA LYS A 144 -10.24 25.79 -5.60
C LYS A 144 -11.33 26.87 -5.57
N ILE A 145 -11.17 27.85 -4.70
CA ILE A 145 -11.91 29.10 -4.79
C ILE A 145 -11.36 29.77 -6.05
N GLN A 146 -12.09 29.61 -7.16
CA GLN A 146 -11.82 30.37 -8.36
C GLN A 146 -11.85 31.86 -7.98
N PRO A 147 -10.81 32.66 -8.30
CA PRO A 147 -10.89 34.09 -8.13
C PRO A 147 -12.02 34.59 -9.03
N LYS A 148 -13.14 34.96 -8.40
CA LYS A 148 -14.25 35.62 -9.05
C LYS A 148 -13.78 37.03 -9.35
N ASP A 149 -13.41 37.28 -10.61
CA ASP A 149 -13.09 38.62 -11.07
C ASP A 149 -14.17 39.61 -10.64
N SER A 150 -13.69 40.69 -10.06
CA SER A 150 -14.40 41.77 -9.42
C SER A 150 -15.48 42.41 -10.31
N THR A 151 -16.72 42.41 -9.81
CA THR A 151 -17.66 43.52 -9.99
C THR A 151 -18.03 44.03 -8.59
N PRO A 152 -17.85 45.33 -8.28
CA PRO A 152 -18.15 45.84 -6.96
C PRO A 152 -19.66 46.06 -6.88
N ASN A 153 -20.34 45.30 -6.00
CA ASN A 153 -21.67 45.72 -5.58
C ASN A 153 -21.75 45.75 -4.05
N THR A 154 -22.10 46.93 -3.60
CA THR A 154 -22.15 47.44 -2.23
C THR A 154 -23.14 46.66 -1.37
N GLY A 155 -22.72 46.29 -0.14
CA GLY A 155 -23.65 45.91 0.92
C GLY A 155 -22.94 45.21 2.09
N PRO A 156 -22.96 45.78 3.31
CA PRO A 156 -22.38 45.13 4.48
C PRO A 156 -23.44 44.30 5.23
N ALA A 157 -23.06 43.11 5.68
CA ALA A 157 -23.64 42.51 6.87
C ALA A 157 -22.60 41.61 7.56
N PRO A 158 -22.21 41.90 8.81
CA PRO A 158 -21.35 41.01 9.59
C PRO A 158 -22.17 39.83 10.12
N PHE A 159 -21.75 38.61 9.80
CA PHE A 159 -22.21 37.41 10.49
C PHE A 159 -21.68 37.45 11.93
N VAL A 160 -22.56 37.74 12.88
CA VAL A 160 -22.27 37.61 14.31
C VAL A 160 -22.52 36.15 14.70
N CYS A 161 -21.46 35.40 15.02
CA CYS A 161 -21.58 34.14 15.74
C CYS A 161 -22.00 34.43 17.19
N ILE A 162 -23.28 34.25 17.50
CA ILE A 162 -23.78 34.25 18.88
C ILE A 162 -23.57 32.85 19.44
N MET A 163 -22.67 32.71 20.42
CA MET A 163 -22.55 31.50 21.24
C MET A 163 -23.59 31.55 22.36
N PRO A 164 -24.38 30.48 22.59
CA PRO A 164 -25.23 30.39 23.76
C PRO A 164 -24.40 30.05 24.99
N MET A 165 -24.41 30.92 26.01
CA MET A 165 -23.96 30.56 27.35
C MET A 165 -25.12 29.90 28.11
N MET A 166 -24.83 28.74 28.71
CA MET A 166 -25.69 28.07 29.70
C MET A 166 -25.56 28.73 31.07
#